data_AF-A0ABD5SE58-F1
#
_entry.id   AF-A0ABD5SE58-F1
#
_cell.length_a   1.000
_cell.length_b   1.000
_cell.length_c   1.000
_cell.angle_alpha   90.00
_cell.angle_beta   90.00
_cell.angle_gamma   90.00
#
_symmetry.space_group_name_H-M   'P 1'
#
loop_
_entity.id
_entity.type
_entity.pdbx_description
1 polymer ?
#
loop_
_entity_poly.entity_id
_entity_poly.type
_entity_poly.pdbx_seq_one_letter_code
_entity_poly.pdbx_strand_id
1 'polypeptide(L)'
;GHDRVEHATLTADGDVTVLVRLPGDDARGFVDRTVGLDAVRDLTVRLIDRREWSPGLGDADLAVDCVECGNTVTAEGESERVDGTLYHFCCGSCRGAFRDRYDRLAEGA
;
A
#
# COMPACT_ATOMS: atom_id res chain seq x y z
N GLY A 1 -26.22 -9.56 -7.95
CA GLY A 1 -25.15 -8.67 -7.48
C GLY A 1 -25.63 -7.76 -6.38
N HIS A 2 -26.06 -8.32 -5.24
CA HIS A 2 -26.58 -7.57 -4.08
C HIS A 2 -25.58 -7.52 -2.92
N ASP A 3 -24.32 -7.88 -3.17
CA ASP A 3 -23.29 -8.05 -2.14
C ASP A 3 -22.62 -6.73 -1.68
N ARG A 4 -23.20 -5.58 -2.07
CA ARG A 4 -22.66 -4.23 -1.80
C ARG A 4 -23.58 -3.35 -0.96
N VAL A 5 -24.81 -3.80 -0.70
CA VAL A 5 -25.79 -3.08 0.10
C VAL A 5 -25.75 -3.65 1.51
N GLU A 6 -25.25 -2.85 2.46
CA GLU A 6 -25.18 -3.25 3.87
C GLU A 6 -26.57 -3.14 4.52
N HIS A 7 -27.36 -2.12 4.15
CA HIS A 7 -28.72 -1.93 4.66
C HIS A 7 -29.61 -1.21 3.65
N ALA A 8 -30.90 -1.57 3.60
CA ALA A 8 -31.93 -0.88 2.83
C ALA A 8 -33.20 -0.74 3.67
N THR A 9 -33.75 0.48 3.74
CA THR A 9 -34.99 0.78 4.47
C THR A 9 -35.95 1.50 3.55
N LEU A 10 -37.21 1.05 3.52
CA LEU A 10 -38.33 1.74 2.88
C LEU A 10 -39.12 2.49 3.97
N THR A 11 -39.30 3.80 3.81
CA THR A 11 -40.16 4.59 4.70
C THR A 11 -41.63 4.41 4.33
N ALA A 12 -42.54 4.72 5.26
CA ALA A 12 -43.98 4.69 4.98
C ALA A 12 -44.41 5.69 3.89
N ASP A 13 -43.65 6.78 3.74
CA ASP A 13 -43.85 7.81 2.73
C ASP A 13 -43.33 7.40 1.34
N GLY A 14 -42.68 6.23 1.23
CA GLY A 14 -42.21 5.65 -0.03
C GLY A 14 -40.75 5.95 -0.37
N ASP A 15 -40.00 6.56 0.53
CA ASP A 15 -38.57 6.83 0.33
C ASP A 15 -37.73 5.59 0.60
N VAL A 16 -36.71 5.38 -0.23
CA VAL A 16 -35.74 4.30 -0.05
C VAL A 16 -34.40 4.89 0.39
N THR A 17 -33.94 4.52 1.59
CA THR A 17 -32.61 4.86 2.09
C THR A 17 -31.72 3.61 2.04
N VAL A 18 -30.52 3.75 1.47
CA VAL A 18 -29.58 2.63 1.29
C VAL A 18 -28.20 3.00 1.80
N LEU A 19 -27.63 2.12 2.63
CA LEU A 19 -26.22 2.18 3.02
C LEU A 19 -25.42 1.20 2.15
N VAL A 20 -24.45 1.73 1.40
CA VAL A 20 -23.75 0.98 0.36
C VAL A 20 -22.26 1.32 0.38
N ARG A 21 -21.42 0.30 0.17
CA ARG A 21 -19.97 0.47 -0.01
C ARG A 21 -19.61 0.46 -1.48
N LEU A 22 -19.11 1.58 -1.99
CA LEU A 22 -18.72 1.74 -3.38
C LEU A 22 -17.19 1.75 -3.54
N PRO A 23 -16.66 1.07 -4.57
CA PRO A 23 -15.29 1.31 -4.99
C PRO A 23 -15.22 2.67 -5.69
N GLY A 24 -14.55 3.64 -5.06
CA GLY A 24 -14.44 5.02 -5.57
C GLY A 24 -15.70 5.87 -5.34
N ASP A 25 -15.74 7.03 -5.98
CA ASP A 25 -16.75 8.09 -5.82
C ASP A 25 -17.94 7.98 -6.81
N ASP A 26 -18.19 6.81 -7.40
CA ASP A 26 -19.25 6.59 -8.41
C ASP A 26 -20.63 6.25 -7.81
N ALA A 27 -21.18 7.13 -6.97
CA ALA A 27 -22.52 6.96 -6.42
C ALA A 27 -23.61 7.02 -7.50
N ARG A 28 -23.46 7.93 -8.46
CA ARG A 28 -24.46 8.15 -9.51
C ARG A 28 -24.53 6.98 -10.50
N GLY A 29 -23.39 6.45 -10.94
CA GLY A 29 -23.36 5.29 -11.83
C GLY A 29 -23.82 4.01 -11.12
N PHE A 30 -23.59 3.88 -9.81
CA PHE A 30 -24.19 2.78 -9.05
C PHE A 30 -25.72 2.81 -9.07
N VAL A 31 -26.32 3.99 -8.85
CA VAL A 31 -27.78 4.16 -8.90
C VAL A 31 -28.31 3.82 -10.30
N ASP A 32 -27.67 4.34 -11.34
CA ASP A 32 -28.07 4.10 -12.73
C ASP A 32 -28.08 2.60 -13.09
N ARG A 33 -27.01 1.87 -12.72
CA ARG A 33 -26.92 0.43 -12.98
C ARG A 33 -27.91 -0.41 -12.17
N THR A 34 -28.37 0.08 -11.03
CA THR A 34 -29.19 -0.70 -10.10
C THR A 34 -30.69 -0.48 -10.33
N VAL A 35 -31.10 0.78 -10.51
CA VAL A 35 -32.51 1.15 -10.64
C VAL A 35 -32.83 1.99 -11.88
N GLY A 36 -31.81 2.47 -12.61
CA GLY A 36 -31.96 3.38 -13.74
C GLY A 36 -32.26 4.81 -13.30
N LEU A 37 -31.55 5.79 -13.83
CA LEU A 37 -31.78 7.20 -13.46
C LEU A 37 -33.15 7.73 -13.91
N ASP A 38 -33.77 7.14 -14.94
CA ASP A 38 -35.11 7.53 -15.40
C ASP A 38 -36.22 7.24 -14.38
N ALA A 39 -35.99 6.28 -13.47
CA ALA A 39 -36.91 5.94 -12.40
C ALA A 39 -36.72 6.80 -11.13
N VAL A 40 -35.67 7.62 -11.09
CA VAL A 40 -35.29 8.42 -9.92
C VAL A 40 -35.80 9.84 -10.08
N ARG A 41 -36.74 10.24 -9.20
CA ARG A 41 -37.24 11.62 -9.17
C ARG A 41 -36.22 12.59 -8.59
N ASP A 42 -35.58 12.20 -7.50
CA ASP A 42 -34.57 13.00 -6.80
C ASP A 42 -33.47 12.10 -6.23
N LEU A 43 -32.21 12.53 -6.37
CA LEU A 43 -31.03 11.83 -5.83
C LEU A 43 -30.19 12.79 -5.00
N THR A 44 -30.14 12.56 -3.69
CA THR A 44 -29.25 13.30 -2.78
C THR A 44 -28.12 12.41 -2.32
N VAL A 45 -26.89 12.76 -2.67
CA VAL A 45 -25.68 12.05 -2.23
C VAL A 45 -24.99 12.88 -1.16
N ARG A 46 -24.88 12.35 0.06
CA ARG A 46 -24.14 12.97 1.16
C ARG A 46 -22.97 12.09 1.54
N LEU A 47 -21.77 12.63 1.41
CA LEU A 47 -20.58 11.97 1.90
C LEU A 47 -20.57 12.09 3.44
N ILE A 48 -20.75 10.96 4.12
CA ILE A 48 -20.78 10.89 5.58
C ILE A 48 -19.36 10.92 6.16
N ASP A 49 -18.39 10.35 5.43
CA ASP A 49 -17.00 10.26 5.87
C ASP A 49 -16.07 10.00 4.67
N ARG A 50 -15.00 10.80 4.52
CA ARG A 50 -13.96 10.58 3.51
C ARG A 50 -12.80 9.93 4.23
N ARG A 51 -12.71 8.60 4.16
CA ARG A 51 -11.49 7.90 4.58
C ARG A 51 -10.49 7.98 3.43
N GLU A 52 -9.64 9.00 3.46
CA GLU A 52 -8.37 8.94 2.72
C GLU A 52 -7.53 7.86 3.38
N TRP A 53 -7.53 6.67 2.80
CA TRP A 53 -6.53 5.67 3.13
C TRP A 53 -5.21 6.16 2.57
N SER A 54 -4.50 6.93 3.39
CA SER A 54 -3.05 7.03 3.28
C SER A 54 -2.53 5.76 3.93
N PRO A 55 -2.13 4.71 3.16
CA PRO A 55 -1.29 3.69 3.75
C PRO A 55 -0.10 4.45 4.34
N GLY A 56 -0.07 4.57 5.67
CA GLY A 56 1.22 4.60 6.32
C GLY A 56 1.87 3.33 5.82
N LEU A 57 2.95 3.46 5.06
CA LEU A 57 3.95 2.41 5.02
C LEU A 57 4.42 2.32 6.48
N GLY A 58 3.63 1.67 7.33
CA GLY A 58 3.98 1.40 8.71
C GLY A 58 5.21 0.58 8.58
N ASP A 59 6.34 1.20 8.95
CA ASP A 59 7.71 0.76 8.74
C ASP A 59 7.72 -0.45 7.82
N ALA A 60 7.57 -0.19 6.51
CA ALA A 60 8.13 -1.15 5.59
C ALA A 60 9.61 -1.10 5.92
N ASP A 61 10.02 -1.92 6.89
CA ASP A 61 11.34 -2.46 7.02
C ASP A 61 11.57 -3.09 5.64
N LEU A 62 11.97 -2.23 4.70
CA LEU A 62 12.93 -2.54 3.67
C LEU A 62 14.16 -2.93 4.48
N ALA A 63 14.08 -4.11 5.10
CA ALA A 63 15.13 -4.74 5.86
C ALA A 63 16.19 -5.01 4.81
N VAL A 64 17.08 -4.04 4.67
CA VAL A 64 18.20 -4.17 3.77
C VAL A 64 19.02 -5.30 4.35
N ASP A 65 19.10 -6.44 3.66
CA ASP A 65 19.88 -7.56 4.13
C ASP A 65 21.37 -7.26 3.94
N CYS A 66 22.18 -7.61 4.94
CA CYS A 66 23.63 -7.54 4.87
C CYS A 66 24.12 -8.46 3.75
N VAL A 67 24.84 -7.92 2.78
CA VAL A 67 25.35 -8.70 1.63
C VAL A 67 26.30 -9.84 2.03
N GLU A 68 26.93 -9.74 3.21
CA GLU A 68 27.86 -10.76 3.70
C GLU A 68 27.24 -11.89 4.50
N CYS A 69 26.24 -11.60 5.34
CA CYS A 69 25.70 -12.59 6.28
C CYS A 69 24.18 -12.76 6.21
N GLY A 70 23.47 -11.94 5.43
CA GLY A 70 22.02 -12.00 5.26
C GLY A 70 21.20 -11.51 6.46
N ASN A 71 21.83 -10.93 7.48
CA ASN A 71 21.11 -10.32 8.60
C ASN A 71 20.54 -8.95 8.20
N THR A 72 19.39 -8.60 8.75
CA THR A 72 18.79 -7.28 8.61
C THR A 72 19.76 -6.19 9.09
N VAL A 73 19.98 -5.19 8.24
CA VAL A 73 20.74 -3.99 8.55
C VAL A 73 19.85 -3.05 9.35
N THR A 74 20.24 -2.78 10.60
CA THR A 74 19.56 -1.80 11.46
C THR A 74 20.14 -0.40 11.24
N ALA A 75 19.65 0.61 11.97
CA ALA A 75 20.18 1.97 11.92
C ALA A 75 21.67 2.09 12.28
N GLU A 76 22.26 1.07 12.92
CA GLU A 76 23.69 0.98 13.26
C GLU A 76 24.54 0.38 12.13
N GLY A 77 23.91 0.00 11.02
CA GLY A 77 24.57 -0.58 9.85
C GLY A 77 25.49 0.39 9.10
N GLU A 78 26.40 -0.18 8.32
CA GLU A 78 27.33 0.55 7.48
C GLU A 78 26.99 0.36 6.00
N SER A 79 27.38 1.31 5.15
CA SER A 79 27.19 1.23 3.70
C SER A 79 28.44 1.71 2.97
N GLU A 80 28.82 1.03 1.89
CA GLU A 80 30.01 1.36 1.11
C GLU A 80 29.71 1.24 -0.39
N ARG A 81 30.34 2.09 -1.21
CA ARG A 81 30.26 1.98 -2.67
C ARG A 81 31.52 1.31 -3.21
N VAL A 82 31.34 0.23 -3.95
CA VAL A 82 32.41 -0.50 -4.65
C VAL A 82 32.02 -0.63 -6.11
N ASP A 83 32.88 -0.18 -7.02
CA ASP A 83 32.64 -0.13 -8.48
C ASP A 83 31.27 0.44 -8.88
N GLY A 84 30.87 1.52 -8.20
CA GLY A 84 29.60 2.22 -8.45
C GLY A 84 28.36 1.57 -7.84
N THR A 85 28.48 0.36 -7.28
CA THR A 85 27.38 -0.35 -6.61
C THR A 85 27.39 -0.02 -5.11
N LEU A 86 26.23 0.34 -4.55
CA LEU A 86 26.06 0.58 -3.11
C LEU A 86 25.76 -0.75 -2.41
N TYR A 87 26.59 -1.11 -1.43
CA TYR A 87 26.43 -2.30 -0.58
C TYR A 87 26.14 -1.88 0.86
N HIS A 88 25.41 -2.74 1.58
CA HIS A 88 24.97 -2.51 2.95
C HIS A 88 25.39 -3.67 3.86
N PHE A 89 25.79 -3.34 5.09
CA PHE A 89 26.39 -4.25 6.05
C PHE A 89 25.81 -4.06 7.45
N CYS A 90 25.56 -5.15 8.17
CA CYS A 90 25.04 -5.06 9.54
C CYS A 90 26.09 -4.57 10.56
N CYS A 91 27.38 -4.59 10.22
CA CYS A 91 28.48 -4.11 11.05
C CYS A 91 29.79 -3.96 10.25
N GLY A 92 30.78 -3.28 10.83
CA GLY A 92 32.08 -3.04 10.20
C GLY A 92 32.91 -4.29 9.94
N SER A 93 32.71 -5.36 10.72
CA SER A 93 33.36 -6.65 10.47
C SER A 93 32.88 -7.28 9.16
N CYS A 94 31.57 -7.18 8.85
CA CYS A 94 31.04 -7.65 7.57
C CYS A 94 31.58 -6.79 6.41
N ARG A 95 31.60 -5.46 6.57
CA ARG A 95 32.18 -4.57 5.56
C ARG A 95 33.63 -4.91 5.24
N GLY A 96 34.45 -5.16 6.27
CA GLY A 96 35.84 -5.58 6.11
C GLY A 96 35.98 -6.91 5.38
N ALA A 97 35.23 -7.93 5.82
CA ALA A 97 35.24 -9.26 5.20
C ALA A 97 34.83 -9.22 3.72
N PHE A 98 33.85 -8.38 3.36
CA PHE A 98 33.46 -8.17 1.97
C PHE A 98 34.59 -7.61 1.14
N ARG A 99 35.29 -6.56 1.62
CA ARG A 99 36.42 -5.95 0.93
C ARG A 99 37.55 -6.95 0.72
N ASP A 100 37.93 -7.69 1.75
CA ASP A 100 38.97 -8.72 1.62
C ASP A 100 38.58 -9.82 0.62
N ARG A 101 37.29 -10.13 0.48
CA ARG A 101 36.80 -11.05 -0.56
C ARG A 101 36.85 -10.39 -1.95
N TYR A 102 36.41 -9.14 -2.05
CA TYR A 102 36.35 -8.39 -3.30
C TYR A 102 37.75 -8.15 -3.88
N ASP A 103 38.69 -7.73 -3.04
CA ASP A 103 40.09 -7.48 -3.40
C ASP A 103 40.73 -8.77 -3.91
N ARG A 104 40.56 -9.90 -3.21
CA ARG A 104 41.05 -11.22 -3.69
C ARG A 104 40.48 -11.65 -5.03
N LEU A 105 39.22 -11.32 -5.31
CA LEU A 105 38.57 -11.62 -6.59
C LEU A 105 39.10 -10.69 -7.69
N ALA A 106 39.36 -9.43 -7.38
CA ALA A 106 39.93 -8.45 -8.30
C ALA A 106 41.41 -8.73 -8.63
N GLU A 107 42.18 -9.22 -7.66
CA GLU A 107 43.60 -9.61 -7.82
C GLU A 107 43.77 -10.91 -8.64
N GLY A 108 42.71 -11.72 -8.74
CA GLY A 108 42.69 -12.97 -9.51
C GLY A 108 42.16 -12.86 -10.93
N ALA A 109 41.83 -11.64 -11.41
CA ALA A 109 41.22 -11.37 -12.71
C ALA A 109 42.20 -10.78 -13.74
#